data_AF-A0A945GQ86-F1
#
_entry.id   AF-A0A945GQ86-F1
#
_cell.length_a   1.000
_cell.length_b   1.000
_cell.length_c   1.000
_cell.angle_alpha   90.00
_cell.angle_beta   90.00
_cell.angle_gamma   90.00
#
_symmetry.space_group_name_H-M   'P 1'
#
loop_
_entity.id
_entity.type
_entity.pdbx_description
1 polymer ?
#
loop_
_entity_poly.entity_id
_entity_poly.type
_entity_poly.pdbx_seq_one_letter_code
_entity_poly.pdbx_strand_id
1 'polypeptide(L)'
;MTSAAPLALSILLIASPLVAQEVSISPQTEECLDCHDYYHPGLVADWKSSRHARTTPAEALKKNALERRVSSPDIPLQMQSHAVGCYECHGLNPDRHADNFEHFGYQINVVVSPNDCRTCHAREVEEYAGSKKAHALDNLQQNPLYSTLVETITGVETLEDGVLTSLPASHSTKSETCYACHGTHVQVRGLKEIDAGDETAIVPDLSGWPNQGVGRINPDGSSGSCTACHPRHSFSIEIARKPYTCAQCHLEPDVPAWNVYRESKHGNIFLSDQNRWNWDQVPWRVGLDFRAPTCATCHNSLIVTPDGDPISSRTHDFGSRLWVRIFGLVYTHPQPESGQTHLIRNGDDLPLPTTFTGQPADEYLITPEEQADRRAAFQRLCQSCHAIDWAASHFTRLDSTIAETDRMTLAATRLISTAWEEGLASPVNPFDESLEHRWMRQWLFYANSVRYGSAMSGPDYAAFKNGWWQMNENLRKLYEEIEAKKQAAAFPPEEEAAEADLYEP
;
A
#
# COMPACT_ATOMS: atom_id res chain seq x y z
N MET A 1 45.86 -29.58 70.53
CA MET A 1 46.15 -28.40 69.69
C MET A 1 45.16 -28.43 68.53
N THR A 2 44.03 -27.77 68.69
CA THR A 2 42.90 -27.76 67.74
C THR A 2 42.96 -26.47 66.93
N SER A 3 43.23 -26.57 65.62
CA SER A 3 43.26 -25.41 64.71
C SER A 3 41.88 -25.20 64.10
N ALA A 4 41.35 -23.99 64.26
CA ALA A 4 40.05 -23.54 63.79
C ALA A 4 40.08 -23.19 62.29
N ALA A 5 38.98 -23.48 61.58
CA ALA A 5 38.69 -22.99 60.23
C ALA A 5 37.83 -21.72 60.31
N PRO A 6 38.01 -20.72 59.41
CA PRO A 6 37.21 -19.50 59.45
C PRO A 6 35.87 -19.70 58.72
N LEU A 7 34.78 -19.28 59.39
CA LEU A 7 33.45 -19.12 58.79
C LEU A 7 33.48 -17.96 57.78
N ALA A 8 33.19 -18.24 56.51
CA ALA A 8 32.91 -17.21 55.51
C ALA A 8 31.45 -16.75 55.66
N LEU A 9 31.28 -15.46 55.96
CA LEU A 9 29.98 -14.81 56.10
C LEU A 9 29.45 -14.45 54.70
N SER A 10 28.51 -15.24 54.19
CA SER A 10 27.81 -14.95 52.93
C SER A 10 26.85 -13.77 53.11
N ILE A 11 27.21 -12.63 52.55
CA ILE A 11 26.32 -11.45 52.45
C ILE A 11 25.29 -11.74 51.35
N LEU A 12 24.05 -12.01 51.75
CA LEU A 12 22.90 -12.05 50.85
C LEU A 12 22.60 -10.61 50.38
N LEU A 13 22.98 -10.27 49.16
CA LEU A 13 22.49 -9.08 48.46
C LEU A 13 21.02 -9.29 48.10
N ILE A 14 20.12 -8.70 48.87
CA ILE A 14 18.69 -8.60 48.54
C ILE A 14 18.59 -7.64 47.36
N ALA A 15 18.37 -8.19 46.15
CA ALA A 15 18.01 -7.39 44.99
C ALA A 15 16.57 -6.87 45.19
N SER A 16 16.42 -5.57 45.44
CA SER A 16 15.13 -4.90 45.36
C SER A 16 14.61 -4.99 43.92
N PRO A 17 13.36 -5.41 43.68
CA PRO A 17 12.78 -5.32 42.35
C PRO A 17 12.68 -3.84 41.98
N LEU A 18 13.23 -3.45 40.82
CA LEU A 18 12.83 -2.20 40.19
C LEU A 18 11.33 -2.31 39.94
N VAL A 19 10.52 -1.62 40.73
CA VAL A 19 9.12 -1.35 40.39
C VAL A 19 9.17 -0.51 39.12
N ALA A 20 8.78 -1.09 37.99
CA ALA A 20 8.55 -0.33 36.78
C ALA A 20 7.49 0.72 37.13
N GLN A 21 7.81 1.99 36.94
CA GLN A 21 6.86 3.08 37.17
C GLN A 21 5.69 2.87 36.20
N GLU A 22 4.49 2.60 36.73
CA GLU A 22 3.29 2.48 35.91
C GLU A 22 3.04 3.80 35.19
N VAL A 23 2.80 3.72 33.87
CA VAL A 23 2.51 4.91 33.05
C VAL A 23 1.11 5.38 33.39
N SER A 24 0.96 6.66 33.75
CA SER A 24 -0.34 7.22 34.11
C SER A 24 -1.34 7.11 32.96
N ILE A 25 -2.53 6.60 33.26
CA ILE A 25 -3.69 6.60 32.36
C ILE A 25 -4.58 7.79 32.75
N SER A 26 -5.28 8.40 31.79
CA SER A 26 -6.23 9.48 32.10
C SER A 26 -7.52 8.93 32.71
N PRO A 27 -8.22 9.70 33.56
CA PRO A 27 -9.51 9.27 34.12
C PRO A 27 -10.53 8.85 33.05
N GLN A 28 -10.57 9.56 31.92
CA GLN A 28 -11.47 9.24 30.81
C GLN A 28 -11.14 7.89 30.18
N THR A 29 -9.85 7.60 29.94
CA THR A 29 -9.45 6.29 29.41
C THR A 29 -9.68 5.18 30.44
N GLU A 30 -9.52 5.45 31.74
CA GLU A 30 -9.84 4.47 32.80
C GLU A 30 -11.31 4.04 32.74
N GLU A 31 -12.25 4.99 32.63
CA GLU A 31 -13.68 4.68 32.47
C GLU A 31 -13.97 3.92 31.16
N CYS A 32 -13.28 4.24 30.06
CA CYS A 32 -13.37 3.48 28.82
C CYS A 32 -12.94 2.02 29.02
N LEU A 33 -11.82 1.81 29.73
CA LEU A 33 -11.25 0.50 29.98
C LEU A 33 -12.13 -0.35 30.89
N ASP A 34 -12.72 0.23 31.93
CA ASP A 34 -13.61 -0.48 32.87
C ASP A 34 -14.77 -1.19 32.15
N CYS A 35 -15.31 -0.56 31.11
CA CYS A 35 -16.37 -1.13 30.29
C CYS A 35 -15.82 -2.02 29.14
N HIS A 36 -14.86 -1.51 28.36
CA HIS A 36 -14.37 -2.23 27.17
C HIS A 36 -13.48 -3.44 27.48
N ASP A 37 -12.91 -3.57 28.68
CA ASP A 37 -12.19 -4.79 29.07
C ASP A 37 -13.17 -5.98 29.20
N TYR A 38 -14.43 -5.71 29.55
CA TYR A 38 -15.50 -6.71 29.57
C TYR A 38 -16.08 -6.99 28.18
N TYR A 39 -16.56 -5.96 27.47
CA TYR A 39 -17.26 -6.15 26.19
C TYR A 39 -16.32 -6.40 25.01
N HIS A 40 -15.09 -5.85 25.05
CA HIS A 40 -14.15 -5.85 23.94
C HIS A 40 -12.71 -6.23 24.38
N PRO A 41 -12.52 -7.35 25.10
CA PRO A 41 -11.23 -7.72 25.71
C PRO A 41 -10.09 -7.81 24.68
N GLY A 42 -10.39 -8.17 23.43
CA GLY A 42 -9.41 -8.20 22.35
C GLY A 42 -8.86 -6.82 21.99
N LEU A 43 -9.70 -5.78 21.95
CA LEU A 43 -9.27 -4.41 21.65
C LEU A 43 -8.38 -3.87 22.78
N VAL A 44 -8.81 -4.10 24.02
CA VAL A 44 -8.08 -3.65 25.21
C VAL A 44 -6.75 -4.37 25.35
N ALA A 45 -6.71 -5.70 25.15
CA ALA A 45 -5.46 -6.46 25.17
C ALA A 45 -4.49 -6.00 24.08
N ASP A 46 -4.98 -5.72 22.87
CA ASP A 46 -4.15 -5.24 21.77
C ASP A 46 -3.60 -3.84 22.05
N TRP A 47 -4.40 -2.92 22.60
CA TRP A 47 -3.93 -1.61 23.07
C TRP A 47 -2.90 -1.74 24.20
N LYS A 48 -3.14 -2.57 25.23
CA LYS A 48 -2.18 -2.85 26.33
C LYS A 48 -0.83 -3.39 25.79
N SER A 49 -0.84 -4.02 24.62
CA SER A 49 0.38 -4.49 23.94
C SER A 49 1.19 -3.36 23.26
N SER A 50 0.53 -2.24 22.96
CA SER A 50 1.09 -1.12 22.20
C SER A 50 2.15 -0.35 22.96
N ARG A 51 2.97 0.43 22.22
CA ARG A 51 3.84 1.44 22.82
C ARG A 51 3.04 2.62 23.37
N HIS A 52 1.89 2.93 22.78
CA HIS A 52 1.00 4.01 23.22
C HIS A 52 0.47 3.81 24.65
N ALA A 53 0.24 2.56 25.06
CA ALA A 53 -0.13 2.22 26.44
C ALA A 53 1.05 2.24 27.44
N ARG A 54 2.30 2.34 26.96
CA ARG A 54 3.52 2.11 27.75
C ARG A 54 4.48 3.30 27.78
N THR A 55 4.06 4.46 27.28
CA THR A 55 4.84 5.69 27.36
C THR A 55 3.92 6.89 27.23
N THR A 56 4.39 8.05 27.70
CA THR A 56 3.69 9.32 27.48
C THR A 56 4.37 10.14 26.38
N PRO A 57 3.66 11.09 25.73
CA PRO A 57 4.30 12.04 24.82
C PRO A 57 5.44 12.84 25.47
N ALA A 58 5.34 13.21 26.76
CA ALA A 58 6.43 13.90 27.46
C ALA A 58 7.69 13.03 27.57
N GLU A 59 7.54 11.75 27.85
CA GLU A 59 8.68 10.81 27.89
C GLU A 59 9.27 10.58 26.51
N ALA A 60 8.43 10.46 25.49
CA ALA A 60 8.86 10.30 24.12
C ALA A 60 9.64 11.54 23.62
N LEU A 61 9.21 12.75 23.98
CA LEU A 61 9.88 14.01 23.64
C LEU A 61 11.29 14.13 24.23
N LYS A 62 11.56 13.49 25.37
CA LYS A 62 12.90 13.45 26.01
C LYS A 62 13.90 12.55 25.28
N LYS A 63 13.47 11.69 24.36
CA LYS A 63 14.36 10.82 23.58
C LYS A 63 15.20 11.63 22.60
N ASN A 64 16.40 11.12 22.30
CA ASN A 64 17.26 11.70 21.27
C ASN A 64 16.54 11.70 19.91
N ALA A 65 16.89 12.64 19.04
CA ALA A 65 16.16 12.88 17.79
C ALA A 65 15.97 11.63 16.90
N LEU A 66 16.98 10.76 16.79
CA LEU A 66 16.89 9.52 15.99
C LEU A 66 16.09 8.40 16.65
N GLU A 67 15.97 8.41 17.99
CA GLU A 67 15.25 7.41 18.78
C GLU A 67 13.77 7.80 18.98
N ARG A 68 13.49 9.10 18.86
CA ARG A 68 12.18 9.70 19.09
C ARG A 68 11.16 9.24 18.05
N ARG A 69 9.94 8.95 18.53
CA ARG A 69 8.79 8.49 17.71
C ARG A 69 7.58 9.43 17.76
N VAL A 70 7.79 10.63 18.29
CA VAL A 70 6.85 11.75 18.25
C VAL A 70 7.54 12.90 17.52
N SER A 71 6.79 13.60 16.69
CA SER A 71 7.37 14.62 15.79
C SER A 71 6.74 15.99 15.97
N SER A 72 5.56 16.07 16.57
CA SER A 72 4.92 17.34 16.88
C SER A 72 5.66 18.06 18.01
N PRO A 73 6.08 19.33 17.81
CA PRO A 73 6.73 20.12 18.85
C PRO A 73 5.73 20.58 19.94
N ASP A 74 4.46 20.78 19.57
CA ASP A 74 3.45 21.44 20.39
C ASP A 74 2.29 20.49 20.77
N ILE A 75 2.63 19.34 21.37
CA ILE A 75 1.61 18.39 21.86
C ILE A 75 0.85 19.03 23.04
N PRO A 76 -0.50 19.00 23.07
CA PRO A 76 -1.28 19.60 24.17
C PRO A 76 -0.86 19.09 25.54
N LEU A 77 -0.69 20.01 26.52
CA LEU A 77 -0.16 19.68 27.85
C LEU A 77 -0.94 18.56 28.55
N GLN A 78 -2.26 18.51 28.38
CA GLN A 78 -3.14 17.50 28.98
C GLN A 78 -2.84 16.08 28.49
N MET A 79 -2.34 15.94 27.25
CA MET A 79 -1.97 14.66 26.65
C MET A 79 -0.54 14.26 26.98
N GLN A 80 0.32 15.22 27.34
CA GLN A 80 1.74 14.95 27.57
C GLN A 80 2.00 14.07 28.80
N SER A 81 1.12 14.11 29.80
CA SER A 81 1.31 13.43 31.10
C SER A 81 0.73 12.02 31.17
N HIS A 82 -0.03 11.59 30.17
CA HIS A 82 -0.73 10.30 30.18
C HIS A 82 -0.27 9.41 29.02
N ALA A 83 -0.50 8.10 29.16
CA ALA A 83 -0.47 7.17 28.04
C ALA A 83 -1.46 7.62 26.96
N VAL A 84 -1.17 7.31 25.70
CA VAL A 84 -2.13 7.55 24.61
C VAL A 84 -3.17 6.43 24.66
N GLY A 85 -4.24 6.67 25.39
CA GLY A 85 -5.34 5.75 25.65
C GLY A 85 -6.48 5.84 24.64
N CYS A 86 -7.62 5.27 25.03
CA CYS A 86 -8.85 5.27 24.25
C CYS A 86 -9.30 6.70 23.95
N TYR A 87 -9.43 7.52 25.01
CA TYR A 87 -9.95 8.88 24.90
C TYR A 87 -8.95 9.83 24.26
N GLU A 88 -7.64 9.63 24.48
CA GLU A 88 -6.59 10.43 23.85
C GLU A 88 -6.56 10.29 22.31
N CYS A 89 -7.19 9.26 21.73
CA CYS A 89 -7.38 9.14 20.29
C CYS A 89 -8.81 9.48 19.88
N HIS A 90 -9.80 8.81 20.48
CA HIS A 90 -11.19 8.90 20.04
C HIS A 90 -11.87 10.20 20.47
N GLY A 91 -11.41 10.88 21.50
CA GLY A 91 -11.95 12.17 21.97
C GLY A 91 -11.32 13.40 21.31
N LEU A 92 -10.44 13.22 20.32
CA LEU A 92 -9.72 14.33 19.68
C LEU A 92 -10.60 15.10 18.69
N ASN A 93 -10.43 16.42 18.68
CA ASN A 93 -10.98 17.32 17.66
C ASN A 93 -12.48 17.10 17.34
N PRO A 94 -13.38 16.94 18.33
CA PRO A 94 -14.77 16.52 18.10
C PRO A 94 -15.50 17.39 17.05
N ASP A 95 -15.31 18.71 17.09
CA ASP A 95 -15.92 19.66 16.15
C ASP A 95 -15.45 19.53 14.69
N ARG A 96 -14.43 18.70 14.43
CA ARG A 96 -13.87 18.45 13.10
C ARG A 96 -14.33 17.13 12.49
N HIS A 97 -14.99 16.27 13.26
CA HIS A 97 -15.39 14.94 12.82
C HIS A 97 -16.90 14.87 12.61
N ALA A 98 -17.32 14.53 11.40
CA ALA A 98 -18.75 14.35 11.11
C ALA A 98 -19.34 13.12 11.83
N ASP A 99 -18.51 12.14 12.22
CA ASP A 99 -18.88 10.94 12.96
C ASP A 99 -18.71 11.08 14.48
N ASN A 100 -18.51 12.30 14.98
CA ASN A 100 -18.51 12.57 16.41
C ASN A 100 -19.90 12.31 17.01
N PHE A 101 -19.94 11.61 18.15
CA PHE A 101 -21.19 11.29 18.84
C PHE A 101 -20.97 11.17 20.35
N GLU A 102 -22.07 11.29 21.10
CA GLU A 102 -22.10 11.06 22.54
C GLU A 102 -22.08 9.56 22.83
N HIS A 103 -21.18 9.15 23.72
CA HIS A 103 -21.01 7.77 24.14
C HIS A 103 -20.68 7.74 25.64
N PHE A 104 -21.69 7.46 26.46
CA PHE A 104 -21.57 7.27 27.92
C PHE A 104 -20.89 8.44 28.65
N GLY A 105 -21.31 9.66 28.35
CA GLY A 105 -20.82 10.91 28.95
C GLY A 105 -19.69 11.59 28.18
N TYR A 106 -19.18 10.96 27.13
CA TYR A 106 -18.04 11.46 26.35
C TYR A 106 -18.42 11.75 24.90
N GLN A 107 -17.83 12.78 24.31
CA GLN A 107 -17.85 12.97 22.85
C GLN A 107 -16.67 12.22 22.24
N ILE A 108 -16.97 11.27 21.35
CA ILE A 108 -15.95 10.46 20.67
C ILE A 108 -16.22 10.34 19.17
N ASN A 109 -15.17 10.09 18.40
CA ASN A 109 -15.24 9.78 16.97
C ASN A 109 -15.03 8.27 16.80
N VAL A 110 -15.76 7.63 15.89
CA VAL A 110 -15.51 6.22 15.55
C VAL A 110 -14.21 6.09 14.76
N VAL A 111 -13.97 7.02 13.83
CA VAL A 111 -12.84 6.99 12.90
C VAL A 111 -11.76 7.97 13.34
N VAL A 112 -10.72 7.45 14.01
CA VAL A 112 -9.49 8.21 14.25
C VAL A 112 -8.75 8.41 12.92
N SER A 113 -8.56 9.67 12.52
CA SER A 113 -8.05 10.07 11.20
C SER A 113 -6.55 10.41 11.23
N PRO A 114 -5.90 10.58 10.07
CA PRO A 114 -4.58 11.19 9.98
C PRO A 114 -4.46 12.56 10.67
N ASN A 115 -5.51 13.39 10.71
CA ASN A 115 -5.43 14.68 11.41
C ASN A 115 -5.40 14.52 12.93
N ASP A 116 -6.04 13.50 13.49
CA ASP A 116 -5.91 13.18 14.92
C ASP A 116 -4.48 12.72 15.23
N CYS A 117 -3.94 11.83 14.37
CA CYS A 117 -2.56 11.35 14.47
C CYS A 117 -1.55 12.52 14.41
N ARG A 118 -1.84 13.57 13.63
CA ARG A 118 -1.01 14.78 13.48
C ARG A 118 -0.76 15.50 14.80
N THR A 119 -1.65 15.34 15.78
CA THR A 119 -1.48 15.93 17.13
C THR A 119 -0.13 15.56 17.73
N CYS A 120 0.32 14.32 17.54
CA CYS A 120 1.62 13.82 18.04
C CYS A 120 2.64 13.49 16.94
N HIS A 121 2.17 13.22 15.72
CA HIS A 121 2.96 12.73 14.58
C HIS A 121 2.87 13.65 13.36
N ALA A 122 3.08 14.97 13.55
CA ALA A 122 2.95 15.96 12.50
C ALA A 122 3.79 15.66 11.25
N ARG A 123 5.05 15.27 11.43
CA ARG A 123 5.97 14.96 10.32
C ARG A 123 5.48 13.78 9.49
N GLU A 124 5.09 12.68 10.14
CA GLU A 124 4.65 11.47 9.46
C GLU A 124 3.36 11.72 8.66
N VAL A 125 2.45 12.53 9.20
CA VAL A 125 1.21 12.91 8.50
C VAL A 125 1.49 13.85 7.34
N GLU A 126 2.40 14.81 7.49
CA GLU A 126 2.80 15.73 6.41
C GLU A 126 3.45 14.97 5.25
N GLU A 127 4.40 14.08 5.55
CA GLU A 127 5.02 13.18 4.56
C GLU A 127 3.95 12.32 3.86
N TYR A 128 3.00 11.74 4.62
CA TYR A 128 1.99 10.86 4.03
C TYR A 128 0.97 11.62 3.17
N ALA A 129 0.53 12.80 3.61
CA ALA A 129 -0.56 13.56 2.99
C ALA A 129 -0.26 13.95 1.53
N GLY A 130 1.00 14.25 1.19
CA GLY A 130 1.42 14.54 -0.18
C GLY A 130 1.67 13.30 -1.04
N SER A 131 1.61 12.10 -0.45
CA SER A 131 1.99 10.87 -1.15
C SER A 131 0.89 10.35 -2.09
N LYS A 132 1.28 9.56 -3.08
CA LYS A 132 0.32 8.82 -3.94
C LYS A 132 -0.62 7.90 -3.16
N LYS A 133 -0.21 7.44 -1.98
CA LYS A 133 -1.01 6.55 -1.13
C LYS A 133 -2.18 7.31 -0.50
N ALA A 134 -1.95 8.51 0.02
CA ALA A 134 -3.03 9.36 0.53
C ALA A 134 -4.07 9.69 -0.55
N HIS A 135 -3.63 9.86 -1.80
CA HIS A 135 -4.51 10.15 -2.94
C HIS A 135 -4.97 8.91 -3.72
N ALA A 136 -4.79 7.69 -3.19
CA ALA A 136 -4.99 6.46 -3.97
C ALA A 136 -6.43 6.26 -4.47
N LEU A 137 -7.44 6.70 -3.72
CA LEU A 137 -8.84 6.64 -4.16
C LEU A 137 -9.10 7.62 -5.31
N ASP A 138 -8.74 8.90 -5.12
CA ASP A 138 -8.92 9.94 -6.14
C ASP A 138 -8.14 9.64 -7.41
N ASN A 139 -6.92 9.12 -7.27
CA ASN A 139 -6.10 8.72 -8.41
C ASN A 139 -6.77 7.66 -9.28
N LEU A 140 -7.66 6.84 -8.70
CA LEU A 140 -8.40 5.80 -9.41
C LEU A 140 -9.76 6.30 -9.91
N GLN A 141 -10.51 7.03 -9.07
CA GLN A 141 -11.87 7.50 -9.38
C GLN A 141 -11.93 8.72 -10.29
N GLN A 142 -11.01 9.67 -10.09
CA GLN A 142 -11.01 10.94 -10.82
C GLN A 142 -10.23 10.84 -12.15
N ASN A 143 -9.52 9.73 -12.36
CA ASN A 143 -8.94 9.41 -13.66
C ASN A 143 -9.98 8.65 -14.50
N PRO A 144 -10.51 9.21 -15.60
CA PRO A 144 -11.60 8.58 -16.34
C PRO A 144 -11.18 7.24 -16.94
N LEU A 145 -9.94 7.08 -17.39
CA LEU A 145 -9.45 5.80 -17.92
C LEU A 145 -9.40 4.73 -16.82
N TYR A 146 -8.89 5.07 -15.64
CA TYR A 146 -8.78 4.10 -14.56
C TYR A 146 -10.13 3.80 -13.91
N SER A 147 -11.02 4.78 -13.84
CA SER A 147 -12.39 4.57 -13.40
C SER A 147 -13.12 3.64 -14.36
N THR A 148 -12.97 3.81 -15.69
CA THR A 148 -13.51 2.86 -16.67
C THR A 148 -12.98 1.46 -16.42
N LEU A 149 -11.67 1.29 -16.20
CA LEU A 149 -11.11 -0.03 -15.87
C LEU A 149 -11.76 -0.63 -14.60
N VAL A 150 -11.96 0.16 -13.54
CA VAL A 150 -12.65 -0.30 -12.33
C VAL A 150 -14.08 -0.74 -12.64
N GLU A 151 -14.84 0.07 -13.37
CA GLU A 151 -16.22 -0.28 -13.75
C GLU A 151 -16.26 -1.57 -14.55
N THR A 152 -15.38 -1.73 -15.55
CA THR A 152 -15.35 -2.90 -16.42
C THR A 152 -14.99 -4.18 -15.67
N ILE A 153 -13.97 -4.17 -14.80
CA ILE A 153 -13.55 -5.39 -14.11
C ILE A 153 -14.44 -5.77 -12.92
N THR A 154 -15.22 -4.83 -12.37
CA THR A 154 -16.11 -5.06 -11.23
C THR A 154 -17.59 -5.08 -11.61
N GLY A 155 -17.89 -4.86 -12.90
CA GLY A 155 -19.22 -4.96 -13.48
C GLY A 155 -19.74 -6.39 -13.52
N VAL A 156 -21.04 -6.54 -13.78
CA VAL A 156 -21.66 -7.86 -13.93
C VAL A 156 -21.99 -8.07 -15.40
N GLU A 157 -21.41 -9.11 -15.98
CA GLU A 157 -21.74 -9.54 -17.34
C GLU A 157 -23.01 -10.39 -17.34
N THR A 158 -23.97 -10.03 -18.19
CA THR A 158 -25.24 -10.72 -18.39
C THR A 158 -25.50 -11.01 -19.87
N LEU A 159 -26.44 -11.91 -20.15
CA LEU A 159 -26.84 -12.23 -21.52
C LEU A 159 -28.29 -11.77 -21.72
N GLU A 160 -28.49 -10.76 -22.57
CA GLU A 160 -29.81 -10.24 -22.95
C GLU A 160 -29.98 -10.45 -24.45
N ASP A 161 -31.04 -11.18 -24.84
CA ASP A 161 -31.35 -11.51 -26.24
C ASP A 161 -30.18 -12.11 -27.05
N GLY A 162 -29.32 -12.89 -26.38
CA GLY A 162 -28.15 -13.53 -26.99
C GLY A 162 -26.94 -12.61 -27.16
N VAL A 163 -27.01 -11.37 -26.65
CA VAL A 163 -25.92 -10.40 -26.64
C VAL A 163 -25.38 -10.26 -25.22
N LEU A 164 -24.06 -10.29 -25.08
CA LEU A 164 -23.41 -10.02 -23.81
C LEU A 164 -23.57 -8.53 -23.48
N THR A 165 -24.08 -8.22 -22.30
CA THR A 165 -24.29 -6.86 -21.79
C THR A 165 -23.63 -6.70 -20.44
N SER A 166 -23.02 -5.54 -20.21
CA SER A 166 -22.36 -5.22 -18.94
C SER A 166 -23.26 -4.35 -18.08
N LEU A 167 -23.53 -4.79 -16.84
CA LEU A 167 -24.24 -4.04 -15.83
C LEU A 167 -23.27 -3.28 -14.93
N PRO A 168 -23.63 -2.07 -14.45
CA PRO A 168 -22.77 -1.27 -13.59
C PRO A 168 -22.35 -2.01 -12.33
N ALA A 169 -21.09 -1.79 -11.93
CA ALA A 169 -20.54 -2.35 -10.72
C ALA A 169 -21.22 -1.79 -9.46
N SER A 170 -21.60 -2.67 -8.54
CA SER A 170 -22.21 -2.28 -7.28
C SER A 170 -21.20 -1.58 -6.35
N HIS A 171 -21.70 -0.73 -5.44
CA HIS A 171 -20.85 -0.12 -4.40
C HIS A 171 -20.12 -1.18 -3.57
N SER A 172 -20.79 -2.29 -3.24
CA SER A 172 -20.19 -3.38 -2.46
C SER A 172 -19.06 -4.05 -3.23
N THR A 173 -19.25 -4.38 -4.51
CA THR A 173 -18.22 -5.03 -5.33
C THR A 173 -16.96 -4.17 -5.41
N LYS A 174 -17.10 -2.86 -5.67
CA LYS A 174 -15.95 -1.94 -5.70
C LYS A 174 -15.26 -1.84 -4.34
N SER A 175 -16.05 -1.79 -3.26
CA SER A 175 -15.56 -1.71 -1.88
C SER A 175 -14.75 -2.94 -1.46
N GLU A 176 -15.16 -4.13 -1.91
CA GLU A 176 -14.51 -5.41 -1.59
C GLU A 176 -13.29 -5.72 -2.48
N THR A 177 -13.14 -5.01 -3.60
CA THR A 177 -12.07 -5.22 -4.59
C THR A 177 -11.08 -4.06 -4.62
N CYS A 178 -11.18 -3.15 -5.59
CA CYS A 178 -10.23 -2.06 -5.81
C CYS A 178 -10.12 -1.14 -4.60
N TYR A 179 -11.26 -0.77 -4.02
CA TYR A 179 -11.34 0.20 -2.91
C TYR A 179 -10.98 -0.42 -1.55
N ALA A 180 -10.90 -1.75 -1.44
CA ALA A 180 -10.36 -2.40 -0.24
C ALA A 180 -8.89 -1.99 -0.03
N CYS A 181 -8.11 -1.88 -1.12
CA CYS A 181 -6.72 -1.43 -1.08
C CYS A 181 -6.57 0.08 -1.24
N HIS A 182 -7.34 0.69 -2.14
CA HIS A 182 -7.20 2.11 -2.50
C HIS A 182 -7.88 3.08 -1.51
N GLY A 183 -8.94 2.63 -0.85
CA GLY A 183 -9.73 3.46 0.07
C GLY A 183 -11.17 3.61 -0.39
N THR A 184 -12.04 3.97 0.53
CA THR A 184 -13.44 4.37 0.29
C THR A 184 -13.68 5.78 0.82
N HIS A 185 -14.80 6.40 0.43
CA HIS A 185 -15.28 7.61 1.09
C HIS A 185 -16.15 7.23 2.28
N VAL A 186 -15.68 7.53 3.50
CA VAL A 186 -16.44 7.27 4.71
C VAL A 186 -17.43 8.41 4.93
N GLN A 187 -18.72 8.06 4.98
CA GLN A 187 -19.80 9.04 5.14
C GLN A 187 -20.73 8.64 6.27
N VAL A 188 -21.20 9.63 7.02
CA VAL A 188 -22.16 9.47 8.11
C VAL A 188 -23.58 9.59 7.56
N ARG A 189 -24.38 8.53 7.73
CA ARG A 189 -25.78 8.47 7.27
C ARG A 189 -26.79 8.85 8.35
N GLY A 190 -26.32 9.03 9.58
CA GLY A 190 -27.13 9.27 10.77
C GLY A 190 -26.61 8.43 11.93
N LEU A 191 -27.47 8.19 12.91
CA LEU A 191 -27.21 7.29 14.02
C LEU A 191 -28.00 5.99 13.84
N LYS A 192 -27.46 4.89 14.35
CA LYS A 192 -28.15 3.62 14.46
C LYS A 192 -28.00 3.05 15.86
N GLU A 193 -29.03 2.33 16.28
CA GLU A 193 -28.96 1.51 17.48
C GLU A 193 -28.27 0.19 17.14
N ILE A 194 -27.38 -0.26 18.03
CA ILE A 194 -26.73 -1.56 17.96
C ILE A 194 -26.93 -2.31 19.28
N ASP A 195 -26.97 -3.63 19.17
CA ASP A 195 -26.87 -4.54 20.30
C ASP A 195 -25.41 -4.56 20.80
N ALA A 196 -25.20 -4.14 22.05
CA ALA A 196 -23.89 -4.14 22.73
C ALA A 196 -23.83 -5.22 23.83
N GLY A 197 -24.65 -6.27 23.73
CA GLY A 197 -24.75 -7.35 24.71
C GLY A 197 -25.90 -7.09 25.68
N ASP A 198 -25.56 -6.72 26.92
CA ASP A 198 -26.57 -6.45 27.96
C ASP A 198 -27.20 -5.04 27.85
N GLU A 199 -26.69 -4.21 26.93
CA GLU A 199 -27.13 -2.83 26.68
C GLU A 199 -27.32 -2.56 25.20
N THR A 200 -28.08 -1.51 24.86
CA THR A 200 -28.12 -0.94 23.51
C THR A 200 -27.22 0.28 23.45
N ALA A 201 -26.46 0.42 22.37
CA ALA A 201 -25.64 1.60 22.12
C ALA A 201 -26.11 2.31 20.85
N ILE A 202 -26.11 3.63 20.86
CA ILE A 202 -26.35 4.45 19.68
C ILE A 202 -25.00 4.84 19.09
N VAL A 203 -24.74 4.47 17.84
CA VAL A 203 -23.47 4.73 17.15
C VAL A 203 -23.72 5.35 15.76
N PRO A 204 -22.75 6.05 15.18
CA PRO A 204 -22.83 6.52 13.80
C PRO A 204 -23.07 5.37 12.81
N ASP A 205 -24.03 5.55 11.90
CA ASP A 205 -24.17 4.67 10.76
C ASP A 205 -23.26 5.14 9.62
N LEU A 206 -22.16 4.42 9.42
CA LEU A 206 -21.12 4.77 8.47
C LEU A 206 -21.23 3.94 7.19
N SER A 207 -21.22 4.59 6.04
CA SER A 207 -20.97 3.93 4.75
C SER A 207 -19.53 4.07 4.29
N GLY A 208 -19.08 3.12 3.47
CA GLY A 208 -17.67 3.01 3.13
C GLY A 208 -16.80 2.54 4.30
N TRP A 209 -17.40 2.11 5.42
CA TRP A 209 -16.74 1.60 6.60
C TRP A 209 -17.23 0.17 6.92
N PRO A 210 -16.37 -0.75 7.38
CA PRO A 210 -14.94 -0.62 7.64
C PRO A 210 -14.09 -0.58 6.36
N ASN A 211 -13.07 0.27 6.34
CA ASN A 211 -12.08 0.30 5.26
C ASN A 211 -10.72 0.77 5.81
N GLN A 212 -9.63 0.17 5.32
CA GLN A 212 -8.26 0.51 5.69
C GLN A 212 -7.39 0.77 4.45
N GLY A 213 -8.04 1.05 3.32
CA GLY A 213 -7.34 1.38 2.09
C GLY A 213 -6.53 2.66 2.27
N VAL A 214 -5.39 2.72 1.58
CA VAL A 214 -4.33 3.69 1.87
C VAL A 214 -4.75 5.14 1.60
N GLY A 215 -5.74 5.37 0.73
CA GLY A 215 -6.29 6.67 0.38
C GLY A 215 -7.76 6.86 0.78
N ARG A 216 -8.21 6.18 1.84
CA ARG A 216 -9.56 6.37 2.41
C ARG A 216 -9.81 7.85 2.70
N ILE A 217 -10.97 8.37 2.31
CA ILE A 217 -11.41 9.72 2.68
C ILE A 217 -12.20 9.63 3.97
N ASN A 218 -11.75 10.36 4.99
CA ASN A 218 -12.26 10.29 6.36
C ASN A 218 -13.39 11.29 6.62
N PRO A 219 -14.19 11.10 7.69
CA PRO A 219 -15.28 12.02 8.05
C PRO A 219 -14.84 13.46 8.35
N ASP A 220 -13.58 13.69 8.69
CA ASP A 220 -12.98 15.02 8.90
C ASP A 220 -12.38 15.64 7.61
N GLY A 221 -12.57 14.98 6.46
CA GLY A 221 -12.06 15.39 5.16
C GLY A 221 -10.59 15.05 4.90
N SER A 222 -9.87 14.46 5.85
CA SER A 222 -8.49 14.02 5.61
C SER A 222 -8.43 12.76 4.73
N SER A 223 -7.35 12.62 3.97
CA SER A 223 -7.10 11.42 3.16
C SER A 223 -6.06 10.52 3.81
N GLY A 224 -6.38 9.24 3.95
CA GLY A 224 -5.47 8.20 4.39
C GLY A 224 -6.01 7.30 5.50
N SER A 225 -5.41 6.13 5.64
CA SER A 225 -5.62 5.22 6.77
C SER A 225 -4.29 4.88 7.44
N CYS A 226 -4.01 5.49 8.60
CA CYS A 226 -2.79 5.24 9.36
C CYS A 226 -2.71 3.81 9.91
N THR A 227 -3.77 3.02 9.83
CA THR A 227 -3.79 1.62 10.29
C THR A 227 -3.45 0.61 9.20
N ALA A 228 -3.17 1.03 7.96
CA ALA A 228 -2.91 0.12 6.85
C ALA A 228 -1.62 -0.71 7.01
N CYS A 229 -0.61 -0.19 7.73
CA CYS A 229 0.69 -0.85 7.89
C CYS A 229 1.03 -1.24 9.34
N HIS A 230 0.59 -0.44 10.31
CA HIS A 230 0.62 -0.78 11.72
C HIS A 230 -0.82 -0.76 12.25
N PRO A 231 -1.53 -1.89 12.16
CA PRO A 231 -2.94 -1.96 12.50
C PRO A 231 -3.24 -1.48 13.92
N ARG A 232 -4.44 -0.92 14.10
CA ARG A 232 -5.00 -0.69 15.43
C ARG A 232 -5.28 -2.05 16.11
N HIS A 233 -5.16 -2.18 17.42
CA HIS A 233 -4.81 -1.17 18.43
C HIS A 233 -3.40 -1.33 19.00
N SER A 234 -2.61 -2.32 18.54
CA SER A 234 -1.19 -2.44 18.91
C SER A 234 -0.29 -1.36 18.29
N PHE A 235 -0.64 -0.84 17.11
CA PHE A 235 0.15 0.15 16.35
C PHE A 235 1.64 -0.23 16.26
N SER A 236 1.91 -1.51 16.06
CA SER A 236 3.24 -2.08 16.19
C SER A 236 4.15 -1.76 15.00
N ILE A 237 5.29 -1.12 15.27
CA ILE A 237 6.34 -0.91 14.25
C ILE A 237 6.94 -2.23 13.78
N GLU A 238 6.90 -3.28 14.60
CA GLU A 238 7.32 -4.62 14.19
C GLU A 238 6.41 -5.14 13.06
N ILE A 239 5.10 -4.99 13.21
CA ILE A 239 4.14 -5.35 12.14
C ILE A 239 4.42 -4.50 10.89
N ALA A 240 4.60 -3.19 11.06
CA ALA A 240 4.93 -2.28 9.94
C ALA A 240 6.22 -2.65 9.19
N ARG A 241 7.21 -3.19 9.91
CA ARG A 241 8.51 -3.59 9.35
C ARG A 241 8.47 -4.97 8.72
N LYS A 242 7.55 -5.83 9.13
CA LYS A 242 7.40 -7.17 8.58
C LYS A 242 6.66 -7.11 7.24
N PRO A 243 7.15 -7.84 6.22
CA PRO A 243 6.62 -7.77 4.85
C PRO A 243 5.15 -8.23 4.74
N TYR A 244 4.65 -9.00 5.72
CA TYR A 244 3.28 -9.50 5.74
C TYR A 244 2.23 -8.38 5.72
N THR A 245 2.50 -7.23 6.36
CA THR A 245 1.54 -6.11 6.34
C THR A 245 1.41 -5.50 4.95
N CYS A 246 2.48 -5.52 4.14
CA CYS A 246 2.46 -5.02 2.77
C CYS A 246 1.71 -5.99 1.84
N ALA A 247 1.72 -7.29 2.19
CA ALA A 247 1.09 -8.36 1.43
C ALA A 247 -0.45 -8.32 1.47
N GLN A 248 -1.08 -7.43 2.24
CA GLN A 248 -2.51 -7.18 2.12
C GLN A 248 -2.88 -6.62 0.73
N CYS A 249 -2.01 -5.78 0.14
CA CYS A 249 -2.30 -5.05 -1.10
C CYS A 249 -1.29 -5.32 -2.23
N HIS A 250 -0.05 -5.69 -1.91
CA HIS A 250 1.01 -5.88 -2.91
C HIS A 250 1.20 -7.36 -3.28
N LEU A 251 0.23 -7.90 -4.03
CA LEU A 251 0.13 -9.30 -4.44
C LEU A 251 0.10 -9.47 -5.97
N GLU A 252 0.28 -10.71 -6.40
CA GLU A 252 0.02 -11.11 -7.79
C GLU A 252 -1.47 -10.93 -8.16
N PRO A 253 -1.80 -10.69 -9.44
CA PRO A 253 -0.89 -10.66 -10.61
C PRO A 253 -0.31 -9.28 -10.97
N ASP A 254 -0.92 -8.19 -10.51
CA ASP A 254 -0.65 -6.83 -10.99
C ASP A 254 0.48 -6.12 -10.21
N VAL A 255 0.61 -6.38 -8.91
CA VAL A 255 1.61 -5.74 -8.03
C VAL A 255 2.35 -6.76 -7.14
N PRO A 256 3.06 -7.76 -7.72
CA PRO A 256 3.53 -8.98 -7.03
C PRO A 256 4.73 -8.78 -6.09
N ALA A 257 4.86 -7.63 -5.42
CA ALA A 257 6.01 -7.31 -4.57
C ALA A 257 6.23 -8.32 -3.45
N TRP A 258 5.15 -8.75 -2.76
CA TRP A 258 5.25 -9.79 -1.74
C TRP A 258 5.75 -11.11 -2.32
N ASN A 259 5.16 -11.54 -3.43
CA ASN A 259 5.46 -12.83 -4.04
C ASN A 259 6.91 -12.88 -4.52
N VAL A 260 7.38 -11.83 -5.19
CA VAL A 260 8.76 -11.61 -5.62
C VAL A 260 9.72 -11.57 -4.43
N TYR A 261 9.38 -10.79 -3.40
CA TYR A 261 10.20 -10.72 -2.18
C TYR A 261 10.33 -12.09 -1.53
N ARG A 262 9.22 -12.82 -1.40
CA ARG A 262 9.14 -14.13 -0.74
C ARG A 262 10.03 -15.17 -1.41
N GLU A 263 10.13 -15.17 -2.74
CA GLU A 263 11.03 -16.09 -3.46
C GLU A 263 12.50 -15.65 -3.47
N SER A 264 12.77 -14.35 -3.30
CA SER A 264 14.13 -13.80 -3.29
C SER A 264 14.97 -14.34 -2.12
N LYS A 265 16.30 -14.24 -2.23
CA LYS A 265 17.20 -14.58 -1.11
C LYS A 265 16.98 -13.69 0.12
N HIS A 266 16.58 -12.43 -0.05
CA HIS A 266 16.21 -11.57 1.08
C HIS A 266 15.01 -12.13 1.85
N GLY A 267 13.95 -12.49 1.15
CA GLY A 267 12.75 -13.09 1.74
C GLY A 267 13.04 -14.45 2.38
N ASN A 268 13.81 -15.30 1.72
CA ASN A 268 14.20 -16.62 2.25
C ASN A 268 14.97 -16.50 3.58
N ILE A 269 15.92 -15.57 3.67
CA ILE A 269 16.68 -15.33 4.92
C ILE A 269 15.76 -14.76 5.99
N PHE A 270 14.90 -13.79 5.66
CA PHE A 270 13.91 -13.26 6.58
C PHE A 270 13.01 -14.37 7.15
N LEU A 271 12.39 -15.19 6.29
CA LEU A 271 11.51 -16.28 6.73
C LEU A 271 12.24 -17.31 7.61
N SER A 272 13.54 -17.48 7.40
CA SER A 272 14.35 -18.45 8.14
C SER A 272 14.88 -17.93 9.48
N ASP A 273 15.14 -16.63 9.61
CA ASP A 273 15.95 -16.08 10.73
C ASP A 273 15.30 -14.90 11.48
N GLN A 274 14.16 -14.38 11.01
CA GLN A 274 13.55 -13.14 11.56
C GLN A 274 13.25 -13.16 13.06
N ASN A 275 13.02 -14.33 13.65
CA ASN A 275 12.73 -14.47 15.09
C ASN A 275 13.90 -14.05 16.00
N ARG A 276 15.10 -13.88 15.44
CA ARG A 276 16.31 -13.46 16.18
C ARG A 276 16.61 -11.97 16.05
N TRP A 277 15.82 -11.26 15.26
CA TRP A 277 16.04 -9.86 14.94
C TRP A 277 15.33 -8.95 15.95
N ASN A 278 15.83 -7.73 16.12
CA ASN A 278 15.20 -6.73 16.95
C ASN A 278 14.29 -5.85 16.10
N TRP A 279 12.99 -6.12 16.15
CA TRP A 279 11.98 -5.42 15.35
C TRP A 279 11.52 -4.08 15.92
N ASP A 280 11.78 -3.81 17.20
CA ASP A 280 11.33 -2.60 17.86
C ASP A 280 12.45 -1.56 18.02
N GLN A 281 13.70 -1.86 17.65
CA GLN A 281 14.80 -0.89 17.78
C GLN A 281 14.61 0.34 16.86
N VAL A 282 14.81 1.54 17.40
CA VAL A 282 14.81 2.81 16.64
C VAL A 282 15.97 3.67 17.16
N PRO A 283 16.90 4.12 16.29
CA PRO A 283 17.02 3.81 14.86
C PRO A 283 17.35 2.33 14.58
N TRP A 284 17.03 1.81 13.39
CA TRP A 284 17.23 0.38 13.08
C TRP A 284 18.62 0.15 12.49
N ARG A 285 19.45 -0.67 13.14
CA ARG A 285 20.87 -0.86 12.78
C ARG A 285 21.04 -2.08 11.89
N VAL A 286 21.51 -1.86 10.67
CA VAL A 286 21.83 -2.94 9.73
C VAL A 286 22.98 -3.81 10.26
N GLY A 287 22.87 -5.13 10.12
CA GLY A 287 23.86 -6.11 10.60
C GLY A 287 23.73 -6.49 12.08
N LEU A 288 23.19 -5.60 12.90
CA LEU A 288 22.99 -5.81 14.34
C LEU A 288 21.53 -6.15 14.68
N ASP A 289 20.57 -5.32 14.27
CA ASP A 289 19.16 -5.52 14.58
C ASP A 289 18.44 -6.38 13.53
N PHE A 290 18.94 -6.41 12.28
CA PHE A 290 18.45 -7.25 11.19
C PHE A 290 19.59 -7.59 10.21
N ARG A 291 19.42 -8.67 9.43
CA ARG A 291 20.48 -9.18 8.51
C ARG A 291 20.04 -9.40 7.07
N ALA A 292 18.74 -9.36 6.79
CA ALA A 292 18.23 -9.25 5.43
C ALA A 292 17.15 -8.17 5.38
N PRO A 293 17.08 -7.39 4.28
CA PRO A 293 16.14 -6.29 4.18
C PRO A 293 14.71 -6.81 4.05
N THR A 294 13.74 -6.07 4.60
CA THR A 294 12.31 -6.20 4.32
C THR A 294 11.80 -5.07 3.43
N CYS A 295 10.52 -5.07 3.07
CA CYS A 295 9.86 -3.96 2.37
C CYS A 295 10.14 -2.60 3.04
N ALA A 296 9.95 -2.53 4.36
CA ALA A 296 10.16 -1.30 5.13
C ALA A 296 11.63 -0.87 5.16
N THR A 297 12.58 -1.81 5.15
CA THR A 297 14.02 -1.50 5.14
C THR A 297 14.35 -0.63 3.93
N CYS A 298 13.90 -1.05 2.75
CA CYS A 298 14.22 -0.40 1.48
C CYS A 298 13.37 0.84 1.21
N HIS A 299 12.09 0.85 1.64
CA HIS A 299 11.14 1.87 1.18
C HIS A 299 10.73 2.94 2.21
N ASN A 300 10.97 2.75 3.51
CA ASN A 300 10.39 3.64 4.52
C ASN A 300 11.27 3.90 5.76
N SER A 301 12.02 2.91 6.24
CA SER A 301 12.62 2.93 7.57
C SER A 301 13.83 3.88 7.69
N LEU A 302 14.00 4.47 8.88
CA LEU A 302 15.26 5.05 9.32
C LEU A 302 16.27 3.91 9.56
N ILE A 303 17.30 3.85 8.73
CA ILE A 303 18.37 2.86 8.79
C ILE A 303 19.68 3.57 9.12
N VAL A 304 20.43 2.99 10.05
CA VAL A 304 21.75 3.48 10.48
C VAL A 304 22.79 2.36 10.45
N THR A 305 24.08 2.71 10.47
CA THR A 305 25.18 1.78 10.72
C THR A 305 25.12 1.22 12.16
N PRO A 306 25.86 0.15 12.50
CA PRO A 306 25.99 -0.31 13.88
C PRO A 306 26.41 0.78 14.88
N ASP A 307 27.24 1.73 14.42
CA ASP A 307 27.75 2.85 15.21
C ASP A 307 26.78 4.04 15.29
N GLY A 308 25.67 3.99 14.54
CA GLY A 308 24.59 4.98 14.61
C GLY A 308 24.58 6.02 13.48
N ASP A 309 25.48 5.92 12.50
CA ASP A 309 25.52 6.86 11.37
C ASP A 309 24.33 6.66 10.43
N PRO A 310 23.60 7.73 10.04
CA PRO A 310 22.46 7.63 9.12
C PRO A 310 22.85 7.09 7.73
N ILE A 311 22.16 6.03 7.31
CA ILE A 311 22.24 5.48 5.94
C ILE A 311 21.03 5.99 5.13
N SER A 312 19.85 5.99 5.74
CA SER A 312 18.63 6.47 5.11
C SER A 312 17.64 6.99 6.14
N SER A 313 17.02 8.14 5.84
CA SER A 313 16.01 8.77 6.69
C SER A 313 14.66 8.06 6.59
N ARG A 314 13.88 8.07 7.69
CA ARG A 314 12.48 7.64 7.65
C ARG A 314 11.66 8.57 6.74
N THR A 315 10.72 8.01 5.99
CA THR A 315 9.74 8.76 5.19
C THR A 315 8.42 8.01 5.09
N HIS A 316 7.29 8.68 5.31
CA HIS A 316 5.94 8.14 5.02
C HIS A 316 5.47 8.43 3.59
N ASP A 317 6.21 9.23 2.81
CA ASP A 317 6.08 9.23 1.36
C ASP A 317 6.98 8.16 0.75
N PHE A 318 6.42 6.98 0.53
CA PHE A 318 7.11 5.87 -0.15
C PHE A 318 7.56 6.24 -1.57
N GLY A 319 6.90 7.23 -2.20
CA GLY A 319 7.22 7.73 -3.52
C GLY A 319 8.56 8.45 -3.60
N SER A 320 8.97 9.14 -2.51
CA SER A 320 10.22 9.89 -2.39
C SER A 320 11.49 9.06 -2.57
N ARG A 321 11.43 7.73 -2.41
CA ARG A 321 12.58 6.83 -2.63
C ARG A 321 12.66 6.28 -4.06
N LEU A 322 11.68 6.55 -4.89
CA LEU A 322 11.55 5.94 -6.22
C LEU A 322 11.91 6.97 -7.29
N TRP A 323 12.82 6.60 -8.18
CA TRP A 323 13.18 7.39 -9.36
C TRP A 323 12.33 7.02 -10.58
N VAL A 324 11.98 5.74 -10.71
CA VAL A 324 11.18 5.21 -11.82
C VAL A 324 9.96 4.48 -11.29
N ARG A 325 8.80 4.71 -11.92
CA ARG A 325 7.59 3.94 -11.66
C ARG A 325 7.60 2.68 -12.53
N ILE A 326 7.86 1.54 -11.90
CA ILE A 326 7.89 0.24 -12.59
C ILE A 326 6.49 -0.33 -12.88
N PHE A 327 5.46 0.17 -12.20
CA PHE A 327 4.06 -0.13 -12.52
C PHE A 327 3.66 0.64 -13.78
N GLY A 328 3.51 -0.08 -14.89
CA GLY A 328 3.30 0.51 -16.22
C GLY A 328 1.93 1.15 -16.38
N LEU A 329 1.90 2.36 -16.93
CA LEU A 329 0.66 3.09 -17.26
C LEU A 329 0.72 3.72 -18.67
N VAL A 330 0.91 2.95 -19.75
CA VAL A 330 1.15 1.49 -19.79
C VAL A 330 2.64 1.13 -19.75
N TYR A 331 3.52 2.13 -19.95
CA TYR A 331 4.97 1.99 -19.89
C TYR A 331 5.51 2.37 -18.50
N THR A 332 6.75 1.98 -18.22
CA THR A 332 7.47 2.65 -17.13
C THR A 332 7.67 4.12 -17.46
N HIS A 333 7.78 4.93 -16.41
CA HIS A 333 7.96 6.36 -16.53
C HIS A 333 8.72 6.88 -15.32
N PRO A 334 9.40 8.04 -15.42
CA PRO A 334 9.90 8.74 -14.25
C PRO A 334 8.81 8.90 -13.19
N GLN A 335 9.20 8.88 -11.92
CA GLN A 335 8.23 8.97 -10.84
C GLN A 335 7.44 10.30 -10.90
N PRO A 336 6.11 10.31 -10.69
CA PRO A 336 5.36 11.57 -10.57
C PRO A 336 5.91 12.47 -9.46
N GLU A 337 5.98 13.78 -9.73
CA GLU A 337 6.42 14.78 -8.74
C GLU A 337 5.42 14.95 -7.59
N SER A 338 4.13 14.79 -7.89
CA SER A 338 3.01 14.90 -6.95
C SER A 338 2.33 13.56 -6.71
N GLY A 339 1.73 13.40 -5.52
CA GLY A 339 0.84 12.29 -5.19
C GLY A 339 -0.47 12.26 -5.98
N GLN A 340 -0.89 13.38 -6.56
CA GLN A 340 -2.17 13.55 -7.25
C GLN A 340 -2.06 13.19 -8.74
N THR A 341 -1.90 11.90 -9.05
CA THR A 341 -1.65 11.44 -10.43
C THR A 341 -2.86 11.52 -11.35
N HIS A 342 -4.08 11.69 -10.84
CA HIS A 342 -5.27 11.93 -11.67
C HIS A 342 -5.20 13.26 -12.46
N LEU A 343 -4.34 14.20 -12.04
CA LEU A 343 -4.11 15.47 -12.72
C LEU A 343 -3.20 15.36 -13.95
N ILE A 344 -2.47 14.26 -14.10
CA ILE A 344 -1.50 14.10 -15.19
C ILE A 344 -2.23 14.08 -16.54
N ARG A 345 -1.70 14.85 -17.49
CA ARG A 345 -2.08 14.79 -18.92
C ARG A 345 -0.82 14.68 -19.75
N ASN A 346 -0.78 13.73 -20.69
CA ASN A 346 0.33 13.61 -21.64
C ASN A 346 0.11 14.49 -22.87
N GLY A 347 1.04 14.43 -23.83
CA GLY A 347 0.97 15.20 -25.08
C GLY A 347 -0.21 14.86 -26.01
N ASP A 348 -0.91 13.75 -25.76
CA ASP A 348 -2.12 13.33 -26.49
C ASP A 348 -3.41 13.68 -25.72
N ASP A 349 -3.31 14.48 -24.65
CA ASP A 349 -4.39 14.81 -23.69
C ASP A 349 -5.01 13.58 -22.99
N LEU A 350 -4.31 12.45 -22.98
CA LEU A 350 -4.74 11.28 -22.22
C LEU A 350 -4.36 11.44 -20.74
N PRO A 351 -5.19 10.92 -19.81
CA PRO A 351 -4.91 10.95 -18.37
C PRO A 351 -3.89 9.86 -17.99
N LEU A 352 -2.73 9.88 -18.65
CA LEU A 352 -1.65 8.91 -18.53
C LEU A 352 -0.30 9.63 -18.39
N PRO A 353 0.70 9.04 -17.71
CA PRO A 353 2.04 9.60 -17.59
C PRO A 353 2.89 9.47 -18.86
N THR A 354 2.40 8.74 -19.86
CA THR A 354 3.07 8.56 -21.15
C THR A 354 2.05 8.50 -22.27
N THR A 355 2.38 8.98 -23.46
CA THR A 355 1.61 8.73 -24.69
C THR A 355 1.63 7.25 -25.06
N PHE A 356 0.76 6.81 -25.97
CA PHE A 356 0.82 5.44 -26.49
C PHE A 356 2.09 5.16 -27.32
N THR A 357 2.79 6.20 -27.78
CA THR A 357 4.13 6.08 -28.39
C THR A 357 5.27 6.07 -27.39
N GLY A 358 4.99 6.24 -26.09
CA GLY A 358 5.97 6.17 -25.00
C GLY A 358 6.63 7.52 -24.65
N GLN A 359 6.09 8.65 -25.12
CA GLN A 359 6.59 9.97 -24.73
C GLN A 359 6.08 10.33 -23.33
N PRO A 360 6.96 10.67 -22.37
CA PRO A 360 6.58 11.03 -21.01
C PRO A 360 5.84 12.37 -20.92
N ALA A 361 4.99 12.51 -19.91
CA ALA A 361 4.34 13.77 -19.53
C ALA A 361 5.29 14.59 -18.62
N ASP A 362 6.41 15.07 -19.18
CA ASP A 362 7.54 15.63 -18.41
C ASP A 362 7.15 16.70 -17.38
N GLU A 363 6.12 17.50 -17.65
CA GLU A 363 5.62 18.54 -16.73
C GLU A 363 5.09 18.00 -15.38
N TYR A 364 4.80 16.70 -15.29
CA TYR A 364 4.25 16.05 -14.09
C TYR A 364 5.21 15.07 -13.43
N LEU A 365 6.38 14.84 -14.02
CA LEU A 365 7.29 13.77 -13.63
C LEU A 365 8.65 14.32 -13.21
N ILE A 366 9.31 13.65 -12.27
CA ILE A 366 10.58 14.14 -11.73
C ILE A 366 11.66 14.22 -12.81
N THR A 367 12.50 15.24 -12.68
CA THR A 367 13.62 15.48 -13.60
C THR A 367 14.64 14.33 -13.60
N PRO A 368 15.45 14.18 -14.65
CA PRO A 368 16.55 13.22 -14.68
C PRO A 368 17.56 13.39 -13.52
N GLU A 369 17.74 14.62 -13.03
CA GLU A 369 18.60 14.92 -11.88
C GLU A 369 18.03 14.30 -10.58
N GLU A 370 16.75 14.55 -10.30
CA GLU A 370 16.07 13.97 -9.14
C GLU A 370 16.01 12.42 -9.24
N GLN A 371 15.87 11.87 -10.45
CA GLN A 371 15.97 10.42 -10.65
C GLN A 371 17.35 9.87 -10.26
N ALA A 372 18.43 10.56 -10.67
CA ALA A 372 19.79 10.17 -10.33
C ALA A 372 20.02 10.24 -8.82
N ASP A 373 19.54 11.29 -8.16
CA ASP A 373 19.68 11.48 -6.72
C ASP A 373 18.94 10.41 -5.92
N ARG A 374 17.68 10.12 -6.27
CA ARG A 374 16.90 9.05 -5.64
C ARG A 374 17.53 7.68 -5.85
N ARG A 375 18.03 7.39 -7.06
CA ARG A 375 18.74 6.15 -7.36
C ARG A 375 20.01 6.02 -6.54
N ALA A 376 20.82 7.08 -6.45
CA ALA A 376 22.04 7.08 -5.65
C ALA A 376 21.74 6.88 -4.16
N ALA A 377 20.69 7.51 -3.64
CA ALA A 377 20.22 7.31 -2.27
C ALA A 377 19.77 5.86 -2.02
N PHE A 378 19.06 5.24 -2.96
CA PHE A 378 18.65 3.86 -2.85
C PHE A 378 19.83 2.89 -2.95
N GLN A 379 20.82 3.17 -3.81
CA GLN A 379 22.05 2.38 -3.91
C GLN A 379 22.86 2.38 -2.61
N ARG A 380 22.90 3.51 -1.87
CA ARG A 380 23.54 3.58 -0.55
C ARG A 380 22.95 2.60 0.47
N LEU A 381 21.64 2.32 0.41
CA LEU A 381 21.04 1.27 1.24
C LEU A 381 21.62 -0.11 0.89
N CYS A 382 21.75 -0.44 -0.40
CA CYS A 382 22.34 -1.71 -0.83
C CYS A 382 23.80 -1.85 -0.39
N GLN A 383 24.54 -0.74 -0.40
CA GLN A 383 25.97 -0.68 -0.03
C GLN A 383 26.23 -0.95 1.45
N SER A 384 25.19 -0.96 2.29
CA SER A 384 25.32 -1.40 3.69
C SER A 384 25.58 -2.90 3.86
N CYS A 385 25.30 -3.70 2.82
CA CYS A 385 25.50 -5.15 2.82
C CYS A 385 26.30 -5.67 1.62
N HIS A 386 26.37 -4.91 0.52
CA HIS A 386 26.98 -5.33 -0.74
C HIS A 386 28.05 -4.35 -1.23
N ALA A 387 28.98 -4.85 -2.05
CA ALA A 387 29.95 -3.98 -2.72
C ALA A 387 29.26 -2.98 -3.67
N ILE A 388 29.88 -1.81 -3.85
CA ILE A 388 29.38 -0.72 -4.70
C ILE A 388 29.09 -1.21 -6.13
N ASP A 389 30.04 -1.94 -6.74
CA ASP A 389 29.90 -2.43 -8.12
C ASP A 389 28.78 -3.48 -8.26
N TRP A 390 28.56 -4.29 -7.23
CA TRP A 390 27.47 -5.27 -7.22
C TRP A 390 26.12 -4.55 -7.19
N ALA A 391 25.97 -3.55 -6.31
CA ALA A 391 24.75 -2.75 -6.24
C ALA A 391 24.51 -1.98 -7.56
N ALA A 392 25.55 -1.38 -8.14
CA ALA A 392 25.44 -0.69 -9.43
C ALA A 392 24.97 -1.63 -10.55
N SER A 393 25.58 -2.81 -10.65
CA SER A 393 25.24 -3.83 -11.66
C SER A 393 23.80 -4.32 -11.55
N HIS A 394 23.26 -4.45 -10.33
CA HIS A 394 21.85 -4.78 -10.11
C HIS A 394 20.91 -3.77 -10.77
N PHE A 395 21.19 -2.47 -10.63
CA PHE A 395 20.35 -1.43 -11.24
C PHE A 395 20.57 -1.30 -12.75
N THR A 396 21.77 -1.55 -13.28
CA THR A 396 21.99 -1.65 -14.73
C THR A 396 21.19 -2.79 -15.35
N ARG A 397 21.07 -3.93 -14.65
CA ARG A 397 20.19 -5.02 -15.08
C ARG A 397 18.72 -4.59 -15.07
N LEU A 398 18.28 -3.88 -14.03
CA LEU A 398 16.91 -3.35 -13.96
C LEU A 398 16.62 -2.40 -15.12
N ASP A 399 17.53 -1.49 -15.45
CA ASP A 399 17.37 -0.56 -16.58
C ASP A 399 17.18 -1.33 -17.91
N SER A 400 17.95 -2.40 -18.11
CA SER A 400 17.84 -3.26 -19.29
C SER A 400 16.48 -3.96 -19.34
N THR A 401 16.03 -4.53 -18.22
CA THR A 401 14.70 -5.16 -18.11
C THR A 401 13.57 -4.17 -18.40
N ILE A 402 13.67 -2.95 -17.88
CA ILE A 402 12.70 -1.88 -18.12
C ILE A 402 12.61 -1.58 -19.62
N ALA A 403 13.75 -1.35 -20.29
CA ALA A 403 13.79 -1.04 -21.71
C ALA A 403 13.21 -2.17 -22.58
N GLU A 404 13.50 -3.43 -22.24
CA GLU A 404 13.00 -4.60 -22.99
C GLU A 404 11.50 -4.81 -22.78
N THR A 405 11.00 -4.68 -21.55
CA THR A 405 9.57 -4.81 -21.25
C THR A 405 8.76 -3.66 -21.87
N ASP A 406 9.25 -2.43 -21.83
CA ASP A 406 8.60 -1.29 -22.50
C ASP A 406 8.56 -1.46 -24.02
N ARG A 407 9.61 -2.01 -24.63
CA ARG A 407 9.62 -2.34 -26.07
C ARG A 407 8.53 -3.35 -26.43
N MET A 408 8.36 -4.41 -25.61
CA MET A 408 7.32 -5.41 -25.85
C MET A 408 5.91 -4.88 -25.57
N THR A 409 5.74 -4.02 -24.56
CA THR A 409 4.48 -3.32 -24.35
C THR A 409 4.16 -2.42 -25.55
N LEU A 410 5.15 -1.73 -26.13
CA LEU A 410 4.93 -0.87 -27.30
C LEU A 410 4.50 -1.67 -28.52
N ALA A 411 5.05 -2.88 -28.70
CA ALA A 411 4.59 -3.80 -29.74
C ALA A 411 3.12 -4.18 -29.54
N ALA A 412 2.70 -4.51 -28.32
CA ALA A 412 1.29 -4.80 -28.03
C ALA A 412 0.39 -3.57 -28.22
N THR A 413 0.84 -2.39 -27.80
CA THR A 413 0.10 -1.13 -27.98
C THR A 413 -0.10 -0.83 -29.47
N ARG A 414 0.91 -1.02 -30.31
CA ARG A 414 0.75 -0.87 -31.77
C ARG A 414 -0.26 -1.85 -32.36
N LEU A 415 -0.27 -3.10 -31.88
CA LEU A 415 -1.22 -4.10 -32.32
C LEU A 415 -2.67 -3.70 -31.97
N ILE A 416 -2.92 -3.29 -30.73
CA ILE A 416 -4.27 -2.87 -30.34
C ILE A 416 -4.70 -1.57 -31.03
N SER A 417 -3.78 -0.60 -31.23
CA SER A 417 -4.08 0.60 -32.01
C SER A 417 -4.47 0.26 -33.46
N THR A 418 -3.76 -0.69 -34.08
CA THR A 418 -4.13 -1.17 -35.43
C THR A 418 -5.51 -1.84 -35.41
N ALA A 419 -5.82 -2.63 -34.38
CA ALA A 419 -7.13 -3.26 -34.25
C ALA A 419 -8.27 -2.24 -34.11
N TRP A 420 -8.05 -1.14 -33.37
CA TRP A 420 -9.02 -0.04 -33.27
C TRP A 420 -9.17 0.71 -34.60
N GLU A 421 -8.06 1.02 -35.28
CA GLU A 421 -8.07 1.70 -36.58
C GLU A 421 -8.78 0.89 -37.68
N GLU A 422 -8.65 -0.44 -37.64
CA GLU A 422 -9.30 -1.36 -38.59
C GLU A 422 -10.70 -1.82 -38.15
N GLY A 423 -11.21 -1.34 -37.01
CA GLY A 423 -12.54 -1.69 -36.51
C GLY A 423 -12.68 -3.15 -36.03
N LEU A 424 -11.58 -3.79 -35.65
CA LEU A 424 -11.55 -5.17 -35.11
C LEU A 424 -11.83 -5.23 -33.59
N ALA A 425 -11.75 -4.06 -32.95
CA ALA A 425 -12.15 -3.72 -31.59
C ALA A 425 -12.54 -2.23 -31.54
N SER A 426 -13.22 -1.79 -30.48
CA SER A 426 -13.74 -0.45 -30.26
C SER A 426 -12.89 0.32 -29.24
N PRO A 427 -12.31 1.48 -29.57
CA PRO A 427 -11.50 2.25 -28.63
C PRO A 427 -12.29 2.97 -27.53
N VAL A 428 -13.63 2.83 -27.52
CA VAL A 428 -14.51 3.56 -26.57
C VAL A 428 -14.25 3.13 -25.14
N ASN A 429 -14.10 1.82 -24.91
CA ASN A 429 -13.70 1.25 -23.64
C ASN A 429 -12.54 0.31 -23.90
N PRO A 430 -11.29 0.68 -23.62
CA PRO A 430 -10.12 -0.09 -24.03
C PRO A 430 -9.86 -1.30 -23.11
N PHE A 431 -10.90 -1.86 -22.49
CA PHE A 431 -10.82 -2.88 -21.45
C PHE A 431 -11.92 -3.95 -21.49
N ASP A 432 -12.89 -3.91 -22.41
CA ASP A 432 -14.03 -4.85 -22.40
C ASP A 432 -13.93 -5.96 -23.46
N GLU A 433 -13.09 -5.81 -24.48
CA GLU A 433 -12.94 -6.81 -25.54
C GLU A 433 -11.76 -7.77 -25.33
N SER A 434 -11.78 -8.93 -26.01
CA SER A 434 -10.74 -9.97 -25.87
C SER A 434 -9.33 -9.48 -26.25
N LEU A 435 -9.22 -8.68 -27.32
CA LEU A 435 -7.95 -8.08 -27.76
C LEU A 435 -7.40 -7.11 -26.72
N GLU A 436 -8.29 -6.32 -26.12
CA GLU A 436 -7.98 -5.32 -25.10
C GLU A 436 -7.56 -5.98 -23.79
N HIS A 437 -8.24 -7.04 -23.37
CA HIS A 437 -7.82 -7.86 -22.24
C HIS A 437 -6.43 -8.47 -22.43
N ARG A 438 -6.04 -8.85 -23.65
CA ARG A 438 -4.66 -9.31 -23.94
C ARG A 438 -3.68 -8.16 -23.85
N TRP A 439 -4.00 -7.02 -24.44
CA TRP A 439 -3.16 -5.83 -24.33
C TRP A 439 -2.97 -5.41 -22.87
N MET A 440 -4.05 -5.35 -22.08
CA MET A 440 -4.03 -5.07 -20.65
C MET A 440 -3.11 -6.02 -19.88
N ARG A 441 -3.27 -7.34 -20.06
CA ARG A 441 -2.42 -8.33 -19.39
C ARG A 441 -0.94 -8.17 -19.73
N GLN A 442 -0.62 -7.71 -20.95
CA GLN A 442 0.76 -7.48 -21.38
C GLN A 442 1.49 -6.52 -20.43
N TRP A 443 0.87 -5.39 -20.10
CA TRP A 443 1.49 -4.36 -19.27
C TRP A 443 1.13 -4.47 -17.79
N LEU A 444 -0.14 -4.70 -17.46
CA LEU A 444 -0.65 -4.69 -16.09
C LEU A 444 -0.14 -5.88 -15.28
N PHE A 445 -0.06 -7.07 -15.89
CA PHE A 445 0.37 -8.29 -15.19
C PHE A 445 1.79 -8.66 -15.55
N TYR A 446 2.09 -8.85 -16.84
CA TYR A 446 3.33 -9.51 -17.24
C TYR A 446 4.54 -8.58 -17.21
N ALA A 447 4.47 -7.40 -17.86
CA ALA A 447 5.55 -6.41 -17.79
C ALA A 447 5.83 -6.00 -16.34
N ASN A 448 4.77 -5.73 -15.56
CA ASN A 448 4.90 -5.42 -14.14
C ASN A 448 5.58 -6.56 -13.36
N SER A 449 5.15 -7.81 -13.51
CA SER A 449 5.78 -8.96 -12.84
C SER A 449 7.26 -9.08 -13.16
N VAL A 450 7.64 -8.94 -14.44
CA VAL A 450 9.05 -9.00 -14.88
C VAL A 450 9.87 -7.86 -14.26
N ARG A 451 9.36 -6.63 -14.27
CA ARG A 451 10.06 -5.47 -13.68
C ARG A 451 10.20 -5.61 -12.17
N TYR A 452 9.16 -6.05 -11.48
CA TYR A 452 9.21 -6.33 -10.03
C TYR A 452 10.22 -7.44 -9.73
N GLY A 453 10.19 -8.55 -10.48
CA GLY A 453 11.14 -9.65 -10.38
C GLY A 453 12.59 -9.20 -10.53
N SER A 454 12.89 -8.35 -11.53
CA SER A 454 14.24 -7.80 -11.72
C SER A 454 14.65 -6.83 -10.60
N ALA A 455 13.74 -5.96 -10.15
CA ALA A 455 14.00 -4.95 -9.13
C ALA A 455 14.29 -5.54 -7.75
N MET A 456 13.59 -6.63 -7.38
CA MET A 456 13.64 -7.23 -6.05
C MET A 456 14.21 -8.66 -6.02
N SER A 457 14.82 -9.10 -7.12
CA SER A 457 15.50 -10.40 -7.25
C SER A 457 14.57 -11.62 -7.09
N GLY A 458 13.39 -11.57 -7.71
CA GLY A 458 12.47 -12.70 -7.84
C GLY A 458 12.62 -13.39 -9.20
N PRO A 459 13.21 -14.60 -9.26
CA PRO A 459 13.54 -15.25 -10.52
C PRO A 459 12.32 -15.79 -11.26
N ASP A 460 11.32 -16.39 -10.58
CA ASP A 460 10.23 -17.06 -11.28
C ASP A 460 9.17 -16.07 -11.76
N TYR A 461 8.95 -14.98 -11.00
CA TYR A 461 8.12 -13.85 -11.48
C TYR A 461 8.76 -13.06 -12.63
N ALA A 462 10.07 -13.23 -12.84
CA ALA A 462 10.74 -12.79 -14.05
C ALA A 462 10.71 -13.84 -15.18
N ALA A 463 10.33 -15.09 -14.91
CA ALA A 463 10.40 -16.19 -15.87
C ALA A 463 9.02 -16.78 -16.21
N PHE A 464 8.59 -17.83 -15.50
CA PHE A 464 7.41 -18.63 -15.84
C PHE A 464 6.16 -18.28 -15.03
N LYS A 465 6.26 -17.45 -14.00
CA LYS A 465 5.13 -17.06 -13.15
C LYS A 465 4.73 -15.63 -13.45
N ASN A 466 3.85 -15.45 -14.44
CA ASN A 466 3.50 -14.13 -14.99
C ASN A 466 4.69 -13.37 -15.58
N GLY A 467 5.82 -14.03 -15.86
CA GLY A 467 7.07 -13.41 -16.27
C GLY A 467 7.25 -13.33 -17.79
N TRP A 468 8.52 -13.41 -18.23
CA TRP A 468 8.89 -13.37 -19.65
C TRP A 468 8.14 -14.40 -20.51
N TRP A 469 7.89 -15.60 -19.99
CA TRP A 469 7.17 -16.64 -20.73
C TRP A 469 5.76 -16.17 -21.11
N GLN A 470 4.95 -15.76 -20.12
CA GLN A 470 3.60 -15.25 -20.38
C GLN A 470 3.62 -13.98 -21.22
N MET A 471 4.58 -13.09 -20.99
CA MET A 471 4.72 -11.86 -21.77
C MET A 471 4.95 -12.13 -23.27
N ASN A 472 5.73 -13.16 -23.60
CA ASN A 472 5.98 -13.58 -24.98
C ASN A 472 4.76 -14.31 -25.57
N GLU A 473 4.19 -15.25 -24.83
CA GLU A 473 3.03 -16.03 -25.26
C GLU A 473 1.82 -15.14 -25.53
N ASN A 474 1.55 -14.17 -24.64
CA ASN A 474 0.43 -13.26 -24.75
C ASN A 474 0.55 -12.32 -25.96
N LEU A 475 1.76 -11.78 -26.21
CA LEU A 475 2.00 -10.94 -27.38
C LEU A 475 1.78 -11.70 -28.70
N ARG A 476 2.25 -12.96 -28.78
CA ARG A 476 1.99 -13.83 -29.94
C ARG A 476 0.51 -14.08 -30.14
N LYS A 477 -0.22 -14.41 -29.06
CA LYS A 477 -1.66 -14.64 -29.11
C LYS A 477 -2.44 -13.40 -29.53
N LEU A 478 -2.04 -12.21 -29.07
CA LEU A 478 -2.64 -10.94 -29.49
C LEU A 478 -2.46 -10.74 -31.00
N TYR A 479 -1.25 -10.95 -31.52
CA TYR A 479 -0.98 -10.89 -32.96
C TYR A 479 -1.81 -11.91 -33.75
N GLU A 480 -1.80 -13.18 -33.35
CA GLU A 480 -2.52 -14.26 -34.03
C GLU A 480 -4.04 -14.00 -34.06
N GLU A 481 -4.62 -13.49 -32.97
CA GLU A 481 -6.05 -13.18 -32.90
C GLU A 481 -6.44 -12.01 -33.81
N ILE A 482 -5.59 -10.98 -33.90
CA ILE A 482 -5.78 -9.87 -34.85
C ILE A 482 -5.72 -10.38 -36.29
N GLU A 483 -4.71 -11.16 -36.64
CA GLU A 483 -4.58 -11.72 -38.00
C GLU A 483 -5.76 -12.63 -38.37
N ALA A 484 -6.25 -13.44 -37.42
CA ALA A 484 -7.44 -14.27 -37.63
C ALA A 484 -8.70 -13.42 -37.87
N LYS A 485 -8.89 -12.34 -37.10
CA LYS A 485 -10.00 -11.39 -37.30
C LYS A 485 -9.91 -10.69 -38.66
N LYS A 486 -8.72 -10.27 -39.10
CA LYS A 486 -8.49 -9.69 -40.44
C LYS A 486 -8.86 -10.67 -41.55
N GLN A 487 -8.45 -11.94 -41.42
CA GLN A 487 -8.78 -12.98 -42.40
C GLN A 487 -10.30 -13.23 -42.48
N ALA A 488 -10.98 -13.32 -41.33
CA ALA A 488 -12.43 -13.48 -41.29
C ALA A 488 -13.17 -12.28 -41.90
N ALA A 489 -12.68 -11.06 -41.69
CA ALA A 489 -13.25 -9.86 -42.31
C ALA A 489 -13.03 -9.81 -43.83
N ALA A 490 -11.92 -10.38 -44.33
CA ALA A 490 -11.62 -10.46 -45.76
C ALA A 490 -12.43 -11.55 -46.51
N PHE A 491 -12.86 -12.60 -45.81
CA PHE A 491 -13.62 -13.73 -46.37
C PHE A 491 -14.85 -14.02 -45.50
N PRO A 492 -15.90 -13.17 -45.55
CA PRO A 492 -17.14 -13.44 -44.82
C PRO A 492 -17.73 -14.79 -45.28
N PRO A 493 -18.38 -15.57 -44.38
CA PRO A 493 -19.06 -16.80 -44.77
C PRO A 493 -20.01 -16.52 -45.93
N GLU A 494 -20.03 -17.38 -46.96
CA GLU A 494 -21.07 -17.32 -47.99
C GLU A 494 -22.42 -17.39 -47.28
N GLU A 495 -23.29 -16.38 -47.51
CA GLU A 495 -24.69 -16.48 -47.09
C GLU A 495 -25.24 -17.76 -47.69
N GLU A 496 -25.60 -18.73 -46.85
CA GLU A 496 -26.46 -19.84 -47.25
C GLU A 496 -27.75 -19.20 -47.78
N ALA A 497 -27.82 -19.04 -49.10
CA ALA A 497 -29.01 -18.60 -49.77
C ALA A 497 -30.12 -19.56 -49.36
N ALA A 498 -31.05 -19.07 -48.53
CA ALA A 498 -32.25 -19.79 -48.19
C ALA A 498 -32.98 -20.12 -49.50
N GLU A 499 -32.84 -21.36 -49.98
CA GLU A 499 -33.74 -21.94 -50.98
C GLU A 499 -35.12 -22.08 -50.33
N ALA A 500 -35.82 -20.96 -50.26
CA ALA A 500 -37.25 -20.90 -50.06
C ALA A 500 -37.89 -20.73 -51.44
N ASP A 501 -38.02 -21.82 -52.20
CA ASP A 501 -39.20 -22.05 -53.04
C ASP A 501 -39.14 -23.40 -53.75
N LEU A 502 -40.34 -23.88 -54.11
CA LEU A 502 -40.64 -25.04 -54.96
C LEU A 502 -40.86 -26.38 -54.24
N TYR A 503 -41.90 -26.44 -53.39
CA TYR A 503 -42.87 -27.55 -53.48
C TYR A 503 -44.25 -27.13 -52.96
N GLU A 504 -45.08 -26.60 -53.85
CA GLU A 504 -46.54 -26.83 -53.87
C GLU A 504 -47.02 -26.57 -55.31
N PRO A 505 -47.94 -27.41 -55.83
CA PRO A 505 -49.32 -27.42 -55.33
C PRO A 505 -49.89 -28.80 -54.95
#